data_AF-A0A4P7W323-F1
#
_entry.id   AF-A0A4P7W323-F1
#
_cell.length_a   1.000
_cell.length_b   1.000
_cell.length_c   1.000
_cell.angle_alpha   90.00
_cell.angle_beta   90.00
_cell.angle_gamma   90.00
#
_symmetry.space_group_name_H-M   'P 1'
#
loop_
_entity.id
_entity.type
_entity.pdbx_description
1 polymer ?
#
loop_
_entity_poly.entity_id
_entity_poly.type
_entity_poly.pdbx_seq_one_letter_code
_entity_poly.pdbx_strand_id
1 'polypeptide(L)'
;MISKHTTLCSILISLCLLGCRQGDKVSDNNRSGNGEQKSVNTAELPMPDVPDSLQSVEERAAYVVAHYWDAMDFTDRALSLDTAFIEQNFANFAAILPMSPPDEADRAVATLVSRAGADPEAFSLIASTAEKYLDDPNSPMRDEETYIHFLRHISEAPFLSDVERIRPRHRLADALKNRPGSQAADFGFVDRSGSSTTLMRELAPNPLNLLIFYDPDCSQCKEIMGRLSALALPPEIGIIAVDVEDDHDAWQRTKDSLPARWQVGFATTPVLDDGLYVLAASPTLYLLDSTGKVILKDPPVDQAIAALTR
;
A
#
# COMPACT_ATOMS: atom_id res chain seq x y z
N MET A 1 8.10 31.29 -31.93
CA MET A 1 9.27 31.50 -31.06
C MET A 1 8.77 32.15 -29.77
N ILE A 2 8.65 31.38 -28.69
CA ILE A 2 8.77 31.82 -27.29
C ILE A 2 8.90 30.53 -26.47
N SER A 3 10.01 30.48 -25.73
CA SER A 3 10.58 29.36 -24.99
C SER A 3 9.69 28.95 -23.80
N LYS A 4 9.45 27.65 -23.64
CA LYS A 4 8.95 27.07 -22.39
C LYS A 4 10.17 26.67 -21.56
N HIS A 5 10.48 27.44 -20.53
CA HIS A 5 11.42 27.05 -19.49
C HIS A 5 10.68 26.20 -18.45
N THR A 6 10.95 24.90 -18.45
CA THR A 6 10.54 23.99 -17.38
C THR A 6 11.70 23.91 -16.39
N THR A 7 11.54 24.55 -15.25
CA THR A 7 12.50 24.49 -14.13
C THR A 7 12.25 23.18 -13.39
N LEU A 8 13.11 22.17 -13.61
CA LEU A 8 13.15 20.96 -12.79
C LEU A 8 13.77 21.31 -11.43
N CYS A 9 12.97 21.14 -10.37
CA CYS A 9 13.40 21.31 -8.99
C CYS A 9 14.12 20.03 -8.54
N SER A 10 15.45 20.08 -8.45
CA SER A 10 16.27 18.99 -7.93
C SER A 10 16.11 18.90 -6.41
N ILE A 11 15.40 17.88 -5.92
CA ILE A 11 15.36 17.53 -4.50
C ILE A 11 16.52 16.56 -4.25
N LEU A 12 17.67 17.09 -3.82
CA LEU A 12 18.72 16.31 -3.19
C LEU A 12 18.39 16.17 -1.70
N ILE A 13 18.07 14.95 -1.27
CA ILE A 13 17.97 14.59 0.15
C ILE A 13 19.39 14.45 0.68
N SER A 14 19.91 15.52 1.28
CA SER A 14 21.19 15.53 1.99
C SER A 14 20.95 15.18 3.46
N LEU A 15 21.22 13.92 3.84
CA LEU A 15 21.18 13.46 5.23
C LEU A 15 22.33 14.12 6.02
N CYS A 16 22.04 15.23 6.71
CA CYS A 16 22.97 15.84 7.66
C CYS A 16 22.88 15.12 9.00
N LEU A 17 23.88 14.27 9.30
CA LEU A 17 24.18 13.84 10.66
C LEU A 17 24.83 15.01 11.42
N LEU A 18 24.02 15.80 12.11
CA LEU A 18 24.50 16.76 13.11
C LEU A 18 24.53 16.08 14.47
N GLY A 19 25.73 15.61 14.84
CA GLY A 19 26.07 15.27 16.21
C GLY A 19 26.13 16.52 17.07
N CYS A 20 25.20 16.66 18.02
CA CYS A 20 25.30 17.65 19.08
C CYS A 20 26.22 17.13 20.19
N ARG A 21 27.43 17.71 20.24
CA ARG A 21 28.35 17.65 21.38
C ARG A 21 27.97 18.76 22.36
N GLN A 22 27.61 18.41 23.59
CA GLN A 22 27.74 19.30 24.76
C GLN A 22 28.13 18.45 25.96
N GLY A 23 29.29 18.74 26.54
CA GLY A 23 29.71 18.17 27.81
C GLY A 23 29.30 19.09 28.95
N ASP A 24 28.88 18.51 30.08
CA ASP A 24 29.57 18.71 31.35
C ASP A 24 29.12 17.68 32.42
N LYS A 25 30.12 16.89 32.85
CA LYS A 25 30.47 16.38 34.20
C LYS A 25 29.48 15.62 35.13
N VAL A 26 29.85 14.34 35.30
CA VAL A 26 30.10 13.58 36.57
C VAL A 26 28.92 13.14 37.45
N SER A 27 28.65 11.83 37.48
CA SER A 27 28.94 10.97 38.65
C SER A 27 28.88 9.48 38.30
N ASP A 28 29.89 8.76 38.78
CA ASP A 28 30.12 7.32 38.65
C ASP A 28 28.93 6.47 39.12
N ASN A 29 28.58 5.43 38.34
CA ASN A 29 28.81 4.08 38.86
C ASN A 29 28.83 3.00 37.77
N ASN A 30 29.78 2.11 37.97
CA ASN A 30 30.28 1.10 37.08
C ASN A 30 29.36 -0.13 37.00
N ARG A 31 28.93 -0.53 35.79
CA ARG A 31 28.62 -1.93 35.46
C ARG A 31 28.70 -2.15 33.95
N SER A 32 29.87 -2.59 33.52
CA SER A 32 30.13 -3.12 32.18
C SER A 32 29.18 -4.27 31.85
N GLY A 33 28.30 -4.04 30.89
CA GLY A 33 27.63 -5.06 30.09
C GLY A 33 27.98 -4.79 28.64
N ASN A 34 28.98 -5.52 28.12
CA ASN A 34 29.42 -5.43 26.74
C ASN A 34 28.34 -6.04 25.84
N GLY A 35 27.35 -5.25 25.45
CA GLY A 35 26.42 -5.59 24.38
C GLY A 35 27.00 -5.10 23.07
N GLU A 36 27.87 -5.90 22.45
CA GLU A 36 28.16 -5.75 21.02
C GLU A 36 26.83 -5.85 20.27
N GLN A 37 26.35 -4.74 19.72
CA GLN A 37 25.39 -4.78 18.64
C GLN A 37 26.09 -5.51 17.49
N LYS A 38 25.79 -6.80 17.35
CA LYS A 38 26.07 -7.56 16.13
C LYS A 38 25.37 -6.82 15.00
N SER A 39 26.13 -6.06 14.21
CA SER A 39 25.75 -5.73 12.86
C SER A 39 25.54 -7.05 12.13
N VAL A 40 24.30 -7.39 11.82
CA VAL A 40 24.01 -8.50 10.93
C VAL A 40 24.58 -8.10 9.59
N ASN A 41 25.72 -8.67 9.19
CA ASN A 41 26.18 -8.62 7.81
C ASN A 41 25.24 -9.54 7.02
N THR A 42 24.06 -9.05 6.67
CA THR A 42 23.22 -9.68 5.65
C THR A 42 23.99 -9.57 4.34
N ALA A 43 24.43 -10.70 3.80
CA ALA A 43 25.00 -10.71 2.45
C ALA A 43 23.93 -10.19 1.48
N GLU A 44 24.31 -9.33 0.55
CA GLU A 44 23.43 -8.79 -0.50
C GLU A 44 23.88 -9.32 -1.85
N LEU A 45 22.95 -9.45 -2.79
CA LEU A 45 23.28 -9.73 -4.18
C LEU A 45 24.02 -8.54 -4.78
N PRO A 46 25.01 -8.77 -5.67
CA PRO A 46 25.63 -7.67 -6.40
C PRO A 46 24.58 -6.99 -7.29
N MET A 47 24.55 -5.66 -7.24
CA MET A 47 23.69 -4.88 -8.15
C MET A 47 24.14 -5.09 -9.60
N PRO A 48 23.20 -5.18 -10.56
CA PRO A 48 23.55 -5.32 -11.97
C PRO A 48 24.24 -4.06 -12.51
N ASP A 49 25.21 -4.25 -13.41
CA ASP A 49 25.91 -3.17 -14.09
C ASP A 49 25.00 -2.51 -15.15
N VAL A 50 24.37 -1.39 -14.79
CA VAL A 50 23.43 -0.67 -15.66
C VAL A 50 24.17 0.00 -16.82
N PRO A 51 23.80 -0.26 -18.09
CA PRO A 51 24.43 0.38 -19.24
C PRO A 51 24.29 1.91 -19.23
N ASP A 52 25.40 2.62 -19.48
CA ASP A 52 25.44 4.09 -19.55
C ASP A 52 24.50 4.68 -20.63
N SER A 53 24.05 3.88 -21.58
CA SER A 53 23.09 4.31 -22.61
C SER A 53 21.68 4.55 -22.07
N LEU A 54 21.32 3.97 -20.92
CA LEU A 54 20.01 4.15 -20.29
C LEU A 54 20.02 5.43 -19.44
N GLN A 55 19.16 6.38 -19.80
CA GLN A 55 19.24 7.74 -19.25
C GLN A 55 18.06 8.06 -18.33
N SER A 56 16.87 7.51 -18.60
CA SER A 56 15.71 7.77 -17.75
C SER A 56 15.74 6.92 -16.48
N VAL A 57 15.03 7.38 -15.45
CA VAL A 57 14.89 6.62 -14.20
C VAL A 57 14.17 5.30 -14.46
N GLU A 58 13.14 5.33 -15.29
CA GLU A 58 12.29 4.18 -15.63
C GLU A 58 13.06 3.13 -16.42
N GLU A 59 13.86 3.53 -17.40
CA GLU A 59 14.72 2.62 -18.19
C GLU A 59 15.76 1.93 -17.31
N ARG A 60 16.41 2.69 -16.43
CA ARG A 60 17.42 2.16 -15.51
C ARG A 60 16.79 1.25 -14.45
N ALA A 61 15.63 1.62 -13.90
CA ALA A 61 14.89 0.79 -12.95
C ALA A 61 14.47 -0.54 -13.60
N ALA A 62 13.91 -0.49 -14.82
CA ALA A 62 13.51 -1.67 -15.59
C ALA A 62 14.69 -2.63 -15.80
N TYR A 63 15.87 -2.10 -16.16
CA TYR A 63 17.07 -2.92 -16.30
C TYR A 63 17.48 -3.56 -14.97
N VAL A 64 17.50 -2.77 -13.89
CA VAL A 64 17.88 -3.26 -12.57
C VAL A 64 16.96 -4.39 -12.11
N VAL A 65 15.63 -4.23 -12.19
CA VAL A 65 14.70 -5.27 -11.73
C VAL A 65 14.74 -6.51 -12.61
N ALA A 66 14.97 -6.36 -13.92
CA ALA A 66 15.11 -7.51 -14.82
C ALA A 66 16.33 -8.38 -14.49
N HIS A 67 17.42 -7.79 -13.99
CA HIS A 67 18.69 -8.45 -13.72
C HIS A 67 19.02 -8.63 -12.23
N TYR A 68 18.16 -8.14 -11.33
CA TYR A 68 18.43 -8.09 -9.88
C TYR A 68 18.83 -9.46 -9.31
N TRP A 69 18.12 -10.51 -9.72
CA TRP A 69 18.30 -11.86 -9.21
C TRP A 69 19.27 -12.71 -10.04
N ASP A 70 20.00 -12.14 -11.02
CA ASP A 70 20.87 -12.91 -11.93
C ASP A 70 21.95 -13.71 -11.22
N ALA A 71 22.58 -13.15 -10.19
CA ALA A 71 23.58 -13.83 -9.38
C ALA A 71 23.00 -14.88 -8.41
N MET A 72 21.66 -14.99 -8.29
CA MET A 72 21.00 -15.94 -7.39
C MET A 72 20.81 -17.32 -8.04
N ASP A 73 21.40 -18.35 -7.41
CA ASP A 73 21.08 -19.75 -7.68
C ASP A 73 20.06 -20.26 -6.66
N PHE A 74 18.81 -20.45 -7.08
CA PHE A 74 17.74 -20.94 -6.20
C PHE A 74 17.90 -22.43 -5.81
N THR A 75 18.81 -23.17 -6.44
CA THR A 75 19.15 -24.54 -6.04
C THR A 75 20.18 -24.59 -4.91
N ASP A 76 20.87 -23.48 -4.63
CA ASP A 76 21.71 -23.34 -3.44
C ASP A 76 20.83 -23.07 -2.20
N ARG A 77 20.39 -24.15 -1.57
CA ARG A 77 19.54 -24.09 -0.37
C ARG A 77 20.17 -23.41 0.83
N ALA A 78 21.50 -23.26 0.89
CA ALA A 78 22.13 -22.52 1.97
C ALA A 78 21.81 -21.02 1.88
N LEU A 79 21.63 -20.52 0.66
CA LEU A 79 21.31 -19.13 0.39
C LEU A 79 19.82 -18.91 0.14
N SER A 80 19.18 -19.79 -0.66
CA SER A 80 17.78 -19.63 -1.09
C SER A 80 16.76 -19.86 0.03
N LEU A 81 17.20 -20.47 1.14
CA LEU A 81 16.39 -20.66 2.35
C LEU A 81 16.89 -19.83 3.54
N ASP A 82 17.93 -19.00 3.35
CA ASP A 82 18.33 -18.02 4.36
C ASP A 82 17.32 -16.87 4.35
N THR A 83 16.44 -16.87 5.35
CA THR A 83 15.39 -15.86 5.51
C THR A 83 15.95 -14.44 5.56
N ALA A 84 17.07 -14.20 6.26
CA ALA A 84 17.61 -12.85 6.39
C ALA A 84 18.18 -12.36 5.05
N PHE A 85 18.83 -13.26 4.31
CA PHE A 85 19.33 -12.97 2.97
C PHE A 85 18.19 -12.67 1.99
N ILE A 86 17.16 -13.53 1.95
CA ILE A 86 16.02 -13.36 1.03
C ILE A 86 15.23 -12.11 1.38
N GLU A 87 14.94 -11.84 2.65
CA GLU A 87 14.18 -10.66 3.05
C GLU A 87 14.92 -9.36 2.68
N GLN A 88 16.23 -9.26 2.91
CA GLN A 88 17.00 -8.07 2.56
C GLN A 88 17.00 -7.83 1.04
N ASN A 89 17.27 -8.87 0.25
CA ASN A 89 17.29 -8.75 -1.21
C ASN A 89 15.89 -8.52 -1.79
N PHE A 90 14.86 -9.12 -1.20
CA PHE A 90 13.48 -8.86 -1.58
C PHE A 90 13.09 -7.40 -1.31
N ALA A 91 13.40 -6.86 -0.13
CA ALA A 91 13.11 -5.47 0.20
C ALA A 91 13.79 -4.51 -0.77
N ASN A 92 15.08 -4.73 -1.08
CA ASN A 92 15.81 -3.93 -2.06
C ASN A 92 15.18 -4.02 -3.46
N PHE A 93 14.79 -5.22 -3.92
CA PHE A 93 14.11 -5.43 -5.19
C PHE A 93 12.73 -4.73 -5.23
N ALA A 94 11.91 -4.93 -4.21
CA ALA A 94 10.57 -4.38 -4.08
C ALA A 94 10.57 -2.84 -4.00
N ALA A 95 11.61 -2.23 -3.41
CA ALA A 95 11.75 -0.77 -3.39
C ALA A 95 12.00 -0.16 -4.78
N ILE A 96 12.53 -0.95 -5.73
CA ILE A 96 12.87 -0.49 -7.09
C ILE A 96 11.72 -0.76 -8.07
N LEU A 97 10.95 -1.82 -7.82
CA LEU A 97 9.91 -2.30 -8.72
C LEU A 97 8.87 -1.24 -9.14
N PRO A 98 8.34 -0.36 -8.24
CA PRO A 98 7.38 0.68 -8.60
C PRO A 98 7.94 1.77 -9.53
N MET A 99 9.27 1.90 -9.63
CA MET A 99 9.91 2.88 -10.51
C MET A 99 10.03 2.37 -11.96
N SER A 100 9.76 1.09 -12.20
CA SER A 100 9.79 0.48 -13.53
C SER A 100 8.44 0.61 -14.23
N PRO A 101 8.38 0.64 -15.57
CA PRO A 101 7.12 0.51 -16.29
C PRO A 101 6.37 -0.77 -15.86
N PRO A 102 5.03 -0.73 -15.72
CA PRO A 102 4.27 -1.86 -15.18
C PRO A 102 4.50 -3.20 -15.90
N ASP A 103 4.64 -3.17 -17.23
CA ASP A 103 4.89 -4.38 -18.02
C ASP A 103 6.29 -4.98 -17.78
N GLU A 104 7.29 -4.14 -17.46
CA GLU A 104 8.64 -4.60 -17.11
C GLU A 104 8.69 -5.13 -15.68
N ALA A 105 8.00 -4.45 -14.74
CA ALA A 105 7.84 -4.94 -13.38
C ALA A 105 7.17 -6.32 -13.35
N ASP A 106 6.10 -6.51 -14.13
CA ASP A 106 5.40 -7.80 -14.24
C ASP A 106 6.33 -8.90 -14.78
N ARG A 107 7.12 -8.61 -15.82
CA ARG A 107 8.12 -9.55 -16.37
C ARG A 107 9.24 -9.90 -15.39
N ALA A 108 9.73 -8.92 -14.64
CA ALA A 108 10.77 -9.14 -13.64
C ALA A 108 10.28 -10.08 -12.53
N VAL A 109 9.06 -9.85 -12.03
CA VAL A 109 8.43 -10.73 -11.03
C VAL A 109 8.16 -12.12 -11.60
N ALA A 110 7.68 -12.23 -12.85
CA ALA A 110 7.50 -13.52 -13.53
C ALA A 110 8.80 -14.34 -13.53
N THR A 111 9.92 -13.67 -13.84
CA THR A 111 11.25 -14.27 -13.90
C THR A 111 11.70 -14.74 -12.52
N LEU A 112 11.57 -13.90 -11.49
CA LEU A 112 11.87 -14.26 -10.10
C LEU A 112 11.06 -15.48 -9.65
N VAL A 113 9.74 -15.44 -9.81
CA VAL A 113 8.83 -16.51 -9.39
C VAL A 113 9.16 -17.82 -10.11
N SER A 114 9.41 -17.76 -11.42
CA SER A 114 9.79 -18.94 -12.20
C SER A 114 11.13 -19.54 -11.75
N ARG A 115 12.12 -18.70 -11.41
CA ARG A 115 13.44 -19.16 -10.94
C ARG A 115 13.38 -19.74 -9.54
N ALA A 116 12.66 -19.10 -8.63
CA ALA A 116 12.43 -19.61 -7.28
C ALA A 116 11.72 -20.98 -7.30
N GLY A 117 10.90 -21.24 -8.31
CA GLY A 117 10.25 -22.52 -8.55
C GLY A 117 11.17 -23.72 -8.79
N ALA A 118 12.50 -23.53 -8.87
CA ALA A 118 13.47 -24.62 -8.87
C ALA A 118 13.49 -25.41 -7.55
N ASP A 119 13.06 -24.78 -6.43
CA ASP A 119 12.89 -25.42 -5.13
C ASP A 119 11.56 -24.95 -4.49
N PRO A 120 10.61 -25.86 -4.17
CA PRO A 120 9.34 -25.49 -3.54
C PRO A 120 9.47 -24.68 -2.24
N GLU A 121 10.50 -24.93 -1.43
CA GLU A 121 10.70 -24.19 -0.18
C GLU A 121 11.21 -22.77 -0.46
N ALA A 122 12.08 -22.58 -1.46
CA ALA A 122 12.56 -21.27 -1.85
C ALA A 122 11.45 -20.42 -2.47
N PHE A 123 10.61 -21.03 -3.32
CA PHE A 123 9.39 -20.40 -3.80
C PHE A 123 8.47 -19.97 -2.65
N SER A 124 8.23 -20.86 -1.67
CA SER A 124 7.37 -20.57 -0.52
C SER A 124 7.94 -19.40 0.30
N LEU A 125 9.26 -19.33 0.47
CA LEU A 125 9.92 -18.22 1.13
C LEU A 125 9.76 -16.91 0.36
N ILE A 126 9.92 -16.89 -0.97
CA ILE A 126 9.65 -15.69 -1.79
C ILE A 126 8.19 -15.26 -1.69
N ALA A 127 7.23 -16.21 -1.80
CA ALA A 127 5.80 -15.91 -1.74
C ALA A 127 5.38 -15.34 -0.39
N SER A 128 5.85 -15.94 0.71
CA SER A 128 5.58 -15.45 2.07
C SER A 128 6.28 -14.13 2.38
N THR A 129 7.47 -13.90 1.80
CA THR A 129 8.16 -12.61 1.90
C THR A 129 7.40 -11.51 1.16
N ALA A 130 6.90 -11.80 -0.05
CA ALA A 130 6.07 -10.86 -0.81
C ALA A 130 4.81 -10.47 -0.05
N GLU A 131 4.12 -11.46 0.53
CA GLU A 131 2.98 -11.22 1.42
C GLU A 131 3.37 -10.33 2.61
N LYS A 132 4.43 -10.69 3.35
CA LYS A 132 4.86 -9.98 4.57
C LYS A 132 5.19 -8.52 4.29
N TYR A 133 5.89 -8.24 3.20
CA TYR A 133 6.38 -6.89 2.91
C TYR A 133 5.37 -6.04 2.15
N LEU A 134 4.56 -6.63 1.27
CA LEU A 134 3.70 -5.86 0.36
C LEU A 134 2.22 -5.86 0.75
N ASP A 135 1.76 -6.79 1.59
CA ASP A 135 0.33 -6.96 1.94
C ASP A 135 0.05 -6.71 3.43
N ASP A 136 0.98 -7.04 4.34
CA ASP A 136 0.79 -6.84 5.79
C ASP A 136 0.45 -5.36 6.10
N PRO A 137 -0.68 -5.07 6.78
CA PRO A 137 -1.09 -3.72 7.16
C PRO A 137 -0.05 -2.94 7.98
N ASN A 138 0.84 -3.64 8.69
CA ASN A 138 1.89 -3.02 9.50
C ASN A 138 3.22 -2.87 8.76
N SER A 139 3.32 -3.37 7.52
CA SER A 139 4.52 -3.22 6.73
C SER A 139 4.67 -1.76 6.26
N PRO A 140 5.82 -1.11 6.50
CA PRO A 140 6.10 0.21 5.92
C PRO A 140 6.31 0.15 4.40
N MET A 141 6.48 -1.04 3.84
CA MET A 141 6.64 -1.29 2.40
C MET A 141 5.35 -1.77 1.73
N ARG A 142 4.23 -1.76 2.45
CA ARG A 142 2.93 -2.20 1.91
C ARG A 142 2.62 -1.44 0.61
N ASP A 143 2.39 -2.20 -0.45
CA ASP A 143 2.06 -1.69 -1.78
C ASP A 143 1.31 -2.79 -2.55
N GLU A 144 -0.02 -2.66 -2.56
CA GLU A 144 -0.92 -3.62 -3.20
C GLU A 144 -0.73 -3.65 -4.73
N GLU A 145 -0.40 -2.52 -5.38
CA GLU A 145 -0.16 -2.49 -6.82
C GLU A 145 1.09 -3.32 -7.18
N THR A 146 2.13 -3.22 -6.36
CA THR A 146 3.32 -4.06 -6.49
C THR A 146 3.01 -5.52 -6.17
N TYR A 147 2.21 -5.80 -5.13
CA TYR A 147 1.83 -7.16 -4.75
C TYR A 147 1.01 -7.88 -5.82
N ILE A 148 0.19 -7.17 -6.60
CA ILE A 148 -0.58 -7.73 -7.72
C ILE A 148 0.33 -8.43 -8.73
N HIS A 149 1.52 -7.89 -9.03
CA HIS A 149 2.48 -8.56 -9.92
C HIS A 149 2.88 -9.93 -9.37
N PHE A 150 3.15 -10.03 -8.06
CA PHE A 150 3.48 -11.30 -7.41
C PHE A 150 2.30 -12.26 -7.43
N LEU A 151 1.11 -11.78 -7.05
CA LEU A 151 -0.09 -12.61 -6.99
C LEU A 151 -0.43 -13.26 -8.34
N ARG A 152 -0.28 -12.53 -9.46
CA ARG A 152 -0.50 -13.07 -10.83
C ARG A 152 0.40 -14.26 -11.13
N HIS A 153 1.69 -14.17 -10.79
CA HIS A 153 2.66 -15.21 -11.12
C HIS A 153 2.66 -16.36 -10.09
N ILE A 154 2.46 -16.05 -8.81
CA ILE A 154 2.31 -17.05 -7.75
C ILE A 154 1.06 -17.90 -7.99
N SER A 155 -0.08 -17.29 -8.34
CA SER A 155 -1.33 -18.05 -8.54
C SER A 155 -1.28 -19.03 -9.71
N GLU A 156 -0.45 -18.73 -10.70
CA GLU A 156 -0.30 -19.53 -11.91
C GLU A 156 0.96 -20.43 -11.91
N ALA A 157 1.80 -20.36 -10.88
CA ALA A 157 3.02 -21.16 -10.75
C ALA A 157 2.74 -22.68 -10.93
N PRO A 158 3.40 -23.37 -11.88
CA PRO A 158 2.98 -24.69 -12.36
C PRO A 158 3.10 -25.82 -11.32
N PHE A 159 3.94 -25.63 -10.30
CA PHE A 159 4.18 -26.62 -9.25
C PHE A 159 3.21 -26.51 -8.05
N LEU A 160 2.32 -25.51 -8.03
CA LEU A 160 1.25 -25.45 -7.03
C LEU A 160 0.11 -26.41 -7.38
N SER A 161 -0.36 -27.14 -6.36
CA SER A 161 -1.62 -27.88 -6.39
C SER A 161 -2.82 -26.94 -6.48
N ASP A 162 -3.98 -27.47 -6.88
CA ASP A 162 -5.22 -26.67 -6.96
C ASP A 162 -5.58 -26.02 -5.62
N VAL A 163 -5.33 -26.72 -4.50
CA VAL A 163 -5.57 -26.22 -3.15
C VAL A 163 -4.64 -25.05 -2.81
N GLU A 164 -3.36 -25.16 -3.14
CA GLU A 164 -2.38 -24.10 -2.88
C GLU A 164 -2.64 -22.84 -3.71
N ARG A 165 -3.33 -22.96 -4.86
CA ARG A 165 -3.71 -21.82 -5.70
C ARG A 165 -4.92 -21.04 -5.18
N ILE A 166 -5.74 -21.62 -4.29
CA ILE A 166 -6.97 -20.97 -3.81
C ILE A 166 -6.67 -19.62 -3.18
N ARG A 167 -5.72 -19.59 -2.24
CA ARG A 167 -5.36 -18.38 -1.49
C ARG A 167 -4.80 -17.25 -2.38
N PRO A 168 -3.75 -17.46 -3.20
CA PRO A 168 -3.23 -16.38 -4.05
C PRO A 168 -4.24 -15.94 -5.11
N ARG A 169 -5.10 -16.83 -5.64
CA ARG A 169 -6.17 -16.42 -6.57
C ARG A 169 -7.23 -15.56 -5.89
N HIS A 170 -7.65 -15.92 -4.68
CA HIS A 170 -8.59 -15.11 -3.92
C HIS A 170 -8.02 -13.72 -3.63
N ARG A 171 -6.77 -13.66 -3.17
CA ARG A 171 -6.08 -12.38 -2.92
C ARG A 171 -5.91 -11.54 -4.18
N LEU A 172 -5.60 -12.17 -5.31
CA LEU A 172 -5.54 -11.46 -6.59
C LEU A 172 -6.91 -10.88 -6.96
N ALA A 173 -7.98 -11.67 -6.82
CA ALA A 173 -9.34 -11.20 -7.09
C ALA A 173 -9.72 -10.02 -6.19
N ASP A 174 -9.33 -10.05 -4.92
CA ASP A 174 -9.55 -8.97 -3.95
C ASP A 174 -8.73 -7.71 -4.27
N ALA A 175 -7.43 -7.86 -4.52
CA ALA A 175 -6.55 -6.76 -4.86
C ALA A 175 -6.97 -6.06 -6.17
N LEU A 176 -7.57 -6.80 -7.10
CA LEU A 176 -8.09 -6.26 -8.36
C LEU A 176 -9.35 -5.39 -8.20
N LYS A 177 -10.02 -5.40 -7.05
CA LYS A 177 -11.21 -4.56 -6.80
C LYS A 177 -10.80 -3.12 -6.48
N ASN A 178 -11.52 -2.16 -7.08
CA ASN A 178 -11.41 -0.72 -6.81
C ASN A 178 -9.97 -0.19 -6.88
N ARG A 179 -9.17 -0.70 -7.82
CA ARG A 179 -7.77 -0.30 -7.98
C ARG A 179 -7.65 1.17 -8.37
N PRO A 180 -6.56 1.85 -7.99
CA PRO A 180 -6.23 3.15 -8.56
C PRO A 180 -6.35 3.13 -10.09
N GLY A 181 -7.07 4.10 -10.64
CA GLY A 181 -7.37 4.20 -12.05
C GLY A 181 -8.63 3.47 -12.53
N SER A 182 -9.18 2.54 -11.75
CA SER A 182 -10.44 1.86 -12.06
C SER A 182 -11.66 2.64 -11.55
N GLN A 183 -12.83 2.26 -12.04
CA GLN A 183 -14.10 2.69 -11.47
C GLN A 183 -14.30 2.02 -10.10
N ALA A 184 -14.72 2.78 -9.10
CA ALA A 184 -15.16 2.27 -7.81
C ALA A 184 -16.53 1.56 -7.96
N ALA A 185 -16.73 0.46 -7.24
CA ALA A 185 -18.01 -0.23 -7.20
C ALA A 185 -19.09 0.68 -6.61
N ASP A 186 -20.21 0.85 -7.31
CA ASP A 186 -21.37 1.58 -6.79
C ASP A 186 -22.13 0.70 -5.77
N PHE A 187 -22.71 1.34 -4.77
CA PHE A 187 -23.53 0.68 -3.76
C PHE A 187 -24.58 1.64 -3.22
N GLY A 188 -25.70 1.08 -2.73
CA GLY A 188 -26.78 1.84 -2.14
C GLY A 188 -26.61 2.01 -0.62
N PHE A 189 -27.01 3.18 -0.11
CA PHE A 189 -27.05 3.47 1.32
C PHE A 189 -28.17 4.44 1.67
N VAL A 190 -28.55 4.48 2.95
CA VAL A 190 -29.48 5.50 3.48
C VAL A 190 -28.69 6.61 4.15
N ASP A 191 -29.08 7.86 3.92
CA ASP A 191 -28.46 9.02 4.56
C ASP A 191 -29.02 9.30 5.97
N ARG A 192 -28.52 10.35 6.62
CA ARG A 192 -29.01 10.80 7.94
C ARG A 192 -30.53 10.98 8.02
N SER A 193 -31.16 11.41 6.93
CA SER A 193 -32.62 11.63 6.86
C SER A 193 -33.41 10.33 6.63
N GLY A 194 -32.72 9.22 6.32
CA GLY A 194 -33.31 7.95 5.90
C GLY A 194 -33.58 7.87 4.40
N SER A 195 -33.13 8.86 3.62
CA SER A 195 -33.31 8.87 2.16
C SER A 195 -32.30 7.93 1.49
N SER A 196 -32.77 7.09 0.57
CA SER A 196 -31.90 6.19 -0.18
C SER A 196 -31.12 6.92 -1.28
N THR A 197 -29.83 6.65 -1.35
CA THR A 197 -28.93 7.15 -2.40
C THR A 197 -27.91 6.08 -2.82
N THR A 198 -26.99 6.43 -3.72
CA THR A 198 -25.86 5.56 -4.11
C THR A 198 -24.55 6.34 -4.05
N LEU A 199 -23.43 5.63 -3.92
CA LEU A 199 -22.09 6.24 -3.93
C LEU A 199 -21.94 7.16 -5.16
N MET A 200 -22.22 6.66 -6.37
CA MET A 200 -22.01 7.43 -7.61
C MET A 200 -22.81 8.73 -7.64
N ARG A 201 -24.02 8.75 -7.05
CA ARG A 201 -24.82 9.98 -6.97
C ARG A 201 -24.19 11.02 -6.06
N GLU A 202 -23.65 10.59 -4.93
CA GLU A 202 -23.06 11.49 -3.93
C GLU A 202 -21.67 12.01 -4.33
N LEU A 203 -20.97 11.31 -5.23
CA LEU A 203 -19.68 11.77 -5.77
C LEU A 203 -19.82 12.93 -6.77
N ALA A 204 -20.86 12.89 -7.61
CA ALA A 204 -21.02 13.76 -8.77
C ALA A 204 -20.93 15.29 -8.48
N PRO A 205 -21.41 15.82 -7.34
CA PRO A 205 -21.34 17.26 -7.06
C PRO A 205 -19.91 17.78 -6.81
N ASN A 206 -18.97 16.92 -6.41
CA ASN A 206 -17.65 17.34 -5.95
C ASN A 206 -16.56 16.78 -6.88
N PRO A 207 -15.58 17.59 -7.34
CA PRO A 207 -14.48 17.11 -8.17
C PRO A 207 -13.60 16.06 -7.46
N LEU A 208 -13.56 16.09 -6.13
CA LEU A 208 -12.76 15.20 -5.31
C LEU A 208 -13.55 14.80 -4.05
N ASN A 209 -13.55 13.52 -3.74
CA ASN A 209 -14.33 12.95 -2.65
C ASN A 209 -13.48 11.99 -1.82
N LEU A 210 -13.55 12.11 -0.49
CA LEU A 210 -13.05 11.11 0.44
C LEU A 210 -14.21 10.20 0.86
N LEU A 211 -14.17 8.94 0.44
CA LEU A 211 -15.03 7.88 0.95
C LEU A 211 -14.36 7.23 2.16
N ILE A 212 -15.12 7.08 3.24
CA ILE A 212 -14.69 6.48 4.51
C ILE A 212 -15.66 5.34 4.84
N PHE A 213 -15.17 4.11 4.83
CA PHE A 213 -15.88 3.00 5.48
C PHE A 213 -15.48 2.98 6.94
N TYR A 214 -16.45 3.03 7.85
CA TYR A 214 -16.19 3.12 9.28
C TYR A 214 -17.15 2.26 10.10
N ASP A 215 -16.72 1.95 11.33
CA ASP A 215 -17.55 1.35 12.37
C ASP A 215 -17.75 2.39 13.49
N PRO A 216 -19.00 2.72 13.89
CA PRO A 216 -19.30 3.65 14.98
C PRO A 216 -18.67 3.31 16.34
N ASP A 217 -18.41 2.04 16.62
CA ASP A 217 -17.84 1.58 17.88
C ASP A 217 -16.31 1.46 17.85
N CYS A 218 -15.69 1.53 16.66
CA CYS A 218 -14.25 1.48 16.48
C CYS A 218 -13.52 2.73 17.00
N SER A 219 -12.58 2.52 17.92
CA SER A 219 -11.76 3.60 18.51
C SER A 219 -10.87 4.31 17.49
N GLN A 220 -10.28 3.57 16.56
CA GLN A 220 -9.45 4.12 15.49
C GLN A 220 -10.27 4.93 14.48
N CYS A 221 -11.51 4.52 14.20
CA CYS A 221 -12.46 5.31 13.41
C CYS A 221 -12.70 6.68 14.06
N LYS A 222 -13.00 6.69 15.36
CA LYS A 222 -13.23 7.94 16.13
C LYS A 222 -12.01 8.86 16.07
N GLU A 223 -10.80 8.32 16.21
CA GLU A 223 -9.56 9.10 16.14
C GLU A 223 -9.35 9.72 14.75
N ILE A 224 -9.38 8.89 13.70
CA ILE A 224 -9.11 9.32 12.32
C ILE A 224 -10.18 10.30 11.83
N MET A 225 -11.46 10.02 12.08
CA MET A 225 -12.56 10.92 11.72
C MET A 225 -12.49 12.22 12.52
N GLY A 226 -12.08 12.17 13.79
CA GLY A 226 -11.80 13.36 14.60
C GLY A 226 -10.72 14.25 13.97
N ARG A 227 -9.60 13.66 13.56
CA ARG A 227 -8.52 14.38 12.85
C ARG A 227 -9.01 15.01 11.54
N LEU A 228 -9.77 14.27 10.73
CA LEU A 228 -10.35 14.77 9.48
C LEU A 228 -11.36 15.91 9.72
N SER A 229 -12.16 15.82 10.78
CA SER A 229 -13.16 16.84 11.13
C SER A 229 -12.52 18.19 11.49
N ALA A 230 -11.30 18.16 12.04
CA ALA A 230 -10.56 19.35 12.44
C ALA A 230 -9.91 20.09 11.24
N LEU A 231 -9.91 19.50 10.05
CA LEU A 231 -9.32 20.10 8.86
C LEU A 231 -10.24 21.13 8.21
N ALA A 232 -9.67 22.29 7.91
CA ALA A 232 -10.29 23.30 7.05
C ALA A 232 -10.13 22.91 5.57
N LEU A 233 -10.89 21.91 5.14
CA LEU A 233 -10.91 21.47 3.75
C LEU A 233 -11.64 22.46 2.83
N PRO A 234 -11.22 22.61 1.56
CA PRO A 234 -11.95 23.38 0.56
C PRO A 234 -13.41 22.93 0.44
N PRO A 235 -14.36 23.83 0.17
CA PRO A 235 -15.79 23.50 0.09
C PRO A 235 -16.15 22.54 -1.05
N GLU A 236 -15.31 22.45 -2.09
CA GLU A 236 -15.44 21.51 -3.21
C GLU A 236 -15.02 20.07 -2.88
N ILE A 237 -14.51 19.80 -1.68
CA ILE A 237 -14.15 18.45 -1.23
C ILE A 237 -15.37 17.78 -0.59
N GLY A 238 -15.84 16.69 -1.20
CA GLY A 238 -16.85 15.82 -0.62
C GLY A 238 -16.26 14.89 0.44
N ILE A 239 -16.97 14.68 1.55
CA ILE A 239 -16.68 13.58 2.48
C ILE A 239 -17.94 12.74 2.61
N ILE A 240 -17.78 11.44 2.32
CA ILE A 240 -18.84 10.44 2.37
C ILE A 240 -18.39 9.38 3.38
N ALA A 241 -19.02 9.33 4.55
CA ALA A 241 -18.74 8.34 5.59
C ALA A 241 -19.90 7.34 5.66
N VAL A 242 -19.61 6.07 5.36
CA VAL A 242 -20.61 5.00 5.32
C VAL A 242 -20.26 3.93 6.35
N ASP A 243 -21.22 3.67 7.24
CA ASP A 243 -21.20 2.48 8.08
C ASP A 243 -21.64 1.28 7.25
N VAL A 244 -20.85 0.21 7.28
CA VAL A 244 -21.06 -1.03 6.53
C VAL A 244 -21.21 -2.25 7.44
N GLU A 245 -21.25 -2.03 8.76
CA GLU A 245 -21.49 -3.06 9.76
C GLU A 245 -23.00 -3.35 9.89
N ASP A 246 -23.35 -4.43 10.59
CA ASP A 246 -24.75 -4.85 10.75
C ASP A 246 -25.52 -4.03 11.81
N ASP A 247 -24.85 -3.28 12.67
CA ASP A 247 -25.47 -2.54 13.79
C ASP A 247 -25.99 -1.16 13.38
N HIS A 248 -27.16 -1.15 12.73
CA HIS A 248 -27.88 0.06 12.38
C HIS A 248 -28.21 0.94 13.61
N ASP A 249 -28.40 0.35 14.81
CA ASP A 249 -28.71 1.12 16.02
C ASP A 249 -27.50 1.91 16.52
N ALA A 250 -26.29 1.39 16.38
CA ALA A 250 -25.05 2.13 16.63
C ALA A 250 -24.89 3.31 15.68
N TRP A 251 -25.12 3.10 14.38
CA TRP A 251 -25.14 4.20 13.40
C TRP A 251 -26.17 5.27 13.75
N GLN A 252 -27.41 4.86 14.04
CA GLN A 252 -28.51 5.77 14.34
C GLN A 252 -28.22 6.65 15.56
N ARG A 253 -27.53 6.11 16.58
CA ARG A 253 -27.13 6.86 17.79
C ARG A 253 -25.98 7.84 17.55
N THR A 254 -25.09 7.56 16.61
CA THR A 254 -23.81 8.26 16.47
C THR A 254 -23.72 9.17 15.27
N LYS A 255 -24.52 8.95 14.21
CA LYS A 255 -24.46 9.71 12.96
C LYS A 255 -24.44 11.23 13.19
N ASP A 256 -25.27 11.74 14.09
CA ASP A 256 -25.41 13.18 14.39
C ASP A 256 -24.21 13.83 15.10
N SER A 257 -23.24 13.02 15.55
CA SER A 257 -21.97 13.53 16.08
C SER A 257 -20.96 13.92 14.99
N LEU A 258 -21.09 13.37 13.78
CA LEU A 258 -20.19 13.68 12.67
C LEU A 258 -20.53 15.04 12.03
N PRO A 259 -19.56 15.74 11.40
CA PRO A 259 -19.78 17.07 10.83
C PRO A 259 -20.99 17.15 9.87
N ALA A 260 -21.76 18.22 9.98
CA ALA A 260 -22.99 18.42 9.18
C ALA A 260 -22.73 18.48 7.66
N ARG A 261 -21.52 18.87 7.24
CA ARG A 261 -21.12 18.92 5.83
C ARG A 261 -20.78 17.56 5.23
N TRP A 262 -20.63 16.53 6.06
CA TRP A 262 -20.33 15.18 5.59
C TRP A 262 -21.62 14.48 5.19
N GLN A 263 -21.59 13.80 4.06
CA GLN A 263 -22.59 12.81 3.74
C GLN A 263 -22.34 11.59 4.63
N VAL A 264 -23.28 11.31 5.55
CA VAL A 264 -23.15 10.19 6.49
C VAL A 264 -24.28 9.21 6.23
N GLY A 265 -23.91 7.95 6.03
CA GLY A 265 -24.86 6.92 5.65
C GLY A 265 -24.61 5.57 6.30
N PHE A 266 -25.59 4.69 6.12
CA PHE A 266 -25.54 3.28 6.47
C PHE A 266 -25.81 2.46 5.22
N ALA A 267 -24.93 1.52 4.90
CA ALA A 267 -25.02 0.73 3.69
C ALA A 267 -26.28 -0.13 3.69
N THR A 268 -27.03 -0.09 2.59
CA THR A 268 -28.18 -0.98 2.36
C THR A 268 -27.83 -2.11 1.39
N THR A 269 -26.78 -1.92 0.60
CA THR A 269 -26.14 -2.99 -0.15
C THR A 269 -25.16 -3.71 0.78
N PRO A 270 -25.09 -5.05 0.78
CA PRO A 270 -24.18 -5.79 1.64
C PRO A 270 -22.75 -5.73 1.06
N VAL A 271 -22.09 -4.59 1.26
CA VAL A 271 -20.78 -4.25 0.66
C VAL A 271 -19.72 -5.32 0.92
N LEU A 272 -19.72 -5.90 2.12
CA LEU A 272 -18.79 -6.94 2.55
C LEU A 272 -19.18 -8.32 1.99
N ASP A 273 -20.44 -8.74 2.12
CA ASP A 273 -20.88 -10.07 1.67
C ASP A 273 -20.84 -10.23 0.15
N ASP A 274 -21.21 -9.18 -0.59
CA ASP A 274 -21.10 -9.14 -2.06
C ASP A 274 -19.65 -8.95 -2.51
N GLY A 275 -18.72 -8.70 -1.58
CA GLY A 275 -17.31 -8.51 -1.85
C GLY A 275 -17.02 -7.32 -2.76
N LEU A 276 -17.85 -6.26 -2.70
CA LEU A 276 -17.69 -5.05 -3.51
C LEU A 276 -16.43 -4.27 -3.14
N TYR A 277 -16.09 -4.28 -1.85
CA TYR A 277 -14.89 -3.68 -1.28
C TYR A 277 -14.20 -4.67 -0.34
N VAL A 278 -12.88 -4.53 -0.22
CA VAL A 278 -12.05 -5.32 0.70
C VAL A 278 -11.63 -4.39 1.83
N LEU A 279 -12.23 -4.59 3.01
CA LEU A 279 -12.02 -3.73 4.18
C LEU A 279 -11.23 -4.50 5.23
N ALA A 280 -9.90 -4.52 5.09
CA ALA A 280 -9.03 -5.28 5.99
C ALA A 280 -8.95 -4.67 7.40
N ALA A 281 -9.16 -3.35 7.51
CA ALA A 281 -9.17 -2.61 8.77
C ALA A 281 -10.12 -1.40 8.68
N SER A 282 -10.74 -1.06 9.81
CA SER A 282 -11.63 0.10 9.92
C SER A 282 -10.93 1.26 10.66
N PRO A 283 -10.94 2.50 10.12
CA PRO A 283 -11.60 2.88 8.88
C PRO A 283 -10.75 2.54 7.64
N THR A 284 -11.41 2.23 6.53
CA THR A 284 -10.77 2.15 5.21
C THR A 284 -11.10 3.41 4.41
N LEU A 285 -10.09 4.01 3.76
CA LEU A 285 -10.22 5.28 3.05
C LEU A 285 -10.11 5.09 1.54
N TYR A 286 -10.90 5.83 0.77
CA TYR A 286 -10.76 5.92 -0.68
C TYR A 286 -10.82 7.39 -1.11
N LEU A 287 -9.92 7.78 -2.01
CA LEU A 287 -9.98 9.09 -2.67
C LEU A 287 -10.50 8.88 -4.09
N LEU A 288 -11.63 9.49 -4.41
CA LEU A 288 -12.36 9.29 -5.66
C LEU A 288 -12.57 10.62 -6.37
N ASP A 289 -12.54 10.63 -7.70
CA ASP A 289 -13.00 11.78 -8.48
C ASP A 289 -14.54 11.82 -8.59
N SER A 290 -15.07 12.87 -9.22
CA SER A 290 -16.52 13.05 -9.42
C SER A 290 -17.18 11.97 -10.27
N THR A 291 -16.41 11.21 -11.03
CA THR A 291 -16.91 10.10 -11.85
C THR A 291 -16.85 8.76 -11.13
N GLY A 292 -16.23 8.71 -9.94
CA GLY A 292 -15.98 7.49 -9.19
C GLY A 292 -14.72 6.74 -9.61
N LYS A 293 -13.80 7.38 -10.35
CA LYS A 293 -12.48 6.82 -10.58
C LYS A 293 -11.66 6.87 -9.29
N VAL A 294 -11.05 5.75 -8.94
CA VAL A 294 -10.20 5.65 -7.75
C VAL A 294 -8.88 6.35 -8.00
N ILE A 295 -8.53 7.30 -7.13
CA ILE A 295 -7.25 8.00 -7.12
C ILE A 295 -6.32 7.35 -6.09
N LEU A 296 -6.82 7.10 -4.88
CA LEU A 296 -6.13 6.35 -3.82
C LEU A 296 -7.07 5.29 -3.26
N LYS A 297 -6.54 4.09 -3.05
CA LYS A 297 -7.19 2.97 -2.37
C LYS A 297 -6.45 2.72 -1.06
N ASP A 298 -7.19 2.76 0.05
CA ASP A 298 -6.70 2.48 1.39
C ASP A 298 -5.34 3.14 1.75
N PRO A 299 -5.16 4.45 1.49
CA PRO A 299 -3.92 5.13 1.82
C PRO A 299 -3.79 5.33 3.36
N PRO A 300 -2.56 5.42 3.89
CA PRO A 300 -2.34 5.98 5.21
C PRO A 300 -3.03 7.34 5.36
N VAL A 301 -3.62 7.59 6.53
CA VAL A 301 -4.40 8.81 6.80
C VAL A 301 -3.64 10.10 6.47
N ASP A 302 -2.33 10.15 6.73
CA ASP A 302 -1.51 11.34 6.44
C ASP A 302 -1.38 11.59 4.93
N GLN A 303 -1.31 10.53 4.12
CA GLN A 303 -1.30 10.64 2.67
C GLN A 303 -2.66 11.12 2.15
N ALA A 304 -3.76 10.61 2.72
CA ALA A 304 -5.11 11.10 2.38
C ALA A 304 -5.25 12.59 2.70
N ILE A 305 -4.86 13.02 3.90
CA ILE A 305 -4.90 14.43 4.32
C ILE A 305 -4.04 15.31 3.41
N ALA A 306 -2.83 14.86 3.09
CA ALA A 306 -1.94 15.58 2.18
C ALA A 306 -2.51 15.69 0.76
N ALA A 307 -3.35 14.75 0.31
CA ALA A 307 -4.02 14.83 -0.98
C ALA A 307 -5.22 15.79 -0.97
N LEU A 308 -5.93 15.92 0.15
CA LEU A 308 -7.11 16.77 0.31
C LEU A 308 -6.79 18.26 0.54
N THR A 309 -5.55 18.59 0.88
CA THR A 309 -5.10 19.93 1.27
C THR A 309 -4.19 20.60 0.24
N ARG A 310 -4.03 19.99 -0.94
CA ARG A 310 -3.24 20.53 -2.07
C ARG A 310 -3.97 21.58 -2.86
#